data_AF-A0AAP3SJN2-F1
#
_entry.id   AF-A0AAP3SJN2-F1
#
_cell.length_a   1.000
_cell.length_b   1.000
_cell.length_c   1.000
_cell.angle_alpha   90.00
_cell.angle_beta   90.00
_cell.angle_gamma   90.00
#
_symmetry.space_group_name_H-M   'P 1'
#
loop_
_entity.id
_entity.type
_entity.pdbx_description
1 polymer ?
#
loop_
_entity_poly.entity_id
_entity_poly.type
_entity_poly.pdbx_seq_one_letter_code
_entity_poly.pdbx_strand_id
1 'polypeptide(L)'
;IGTELSNKAETVLQVEKDENNPDISTVKTAHIRAVDFEPFAFRINEEALPELLDGYRFKEKEPGKGRRKFDPYKDITEQQHRIALEAAFTLKNEYGYKELAGVLRETYATVDVILGGNRVTDLITLLKNKRMIVQENGRKYTFKPDFHY
;
A
#
# COMPACT_ATOMS: atom_id res chain seq x y z
N ILE A 1 -9.63 -10.89 12.32
CA ILE A 1 -9.19 -12.20 12.83
C ILE A 1 -8.11 -11.95 13.87
N GLY A 2 -8.28 -12.41 15.12
CA GLY A 2 -7.33 -12.18 16.21
C GLY A 2 -6.01 -12.93 15.99
N THR A 3 -4.92 -12.39 16.53
CA THR A 3 -3.55 -12.92 16.39
C THR A 3 -3.39 -14.34 16.93
N GLU A 4 -4.27 -14.79 17.84
CA GLU A 4 -4.22 -16.14 18.42
C GLU A 4 -4.57 -17.25 17.43
N LEU A 5 -5.51 -17.03 16.51
CA LEU A 5 -5.95 -18.04 15.54
C LEU A 5 -4.82 -18.37 14.55
N SER A 6 -4.09 -17.35 14.10
CA SER A 6 -2.94 -17.51 13.19
C SER A 6 -1.78 -18.23 13.87
N ASN A 7 -1.65 -18.14 15.20
CA ASN A 7 -0.52 -18.71 15.94
C ASN A 7 -0.74 -20.17 16.37
N LYS A 8 -2.00 -20.64 16.40
CA LYS A 8 -2.36 -21.99 16.86
C LYS A 8 -2.89 -22.90 15.75
N ALA A 9 -3.28 -22.37 14.59
CA ALA A 9 -3.72 -23.17 13.45
C ALA A 9 -2.52 -23.78 12.71
N GLU A 10 -2.71 -25.01 12.22
CA GLU A 10 -1.77 -25.70 11.33
C GLU A 10 -1.83 -25.15 9.89
N THR A 11 -3.05 -24.84 9.44
CA THR A 11 -3.36 -24.23 8.14
C THR A 11 -4.45 -23.18 8.29
N VAL A 12 -4.27 -22.02 7.64
CA VAL A 12 -5.24 -20.93 7.52
C VAL A 12 -5.37 -20.63 6.03
N LEU A 13 -6.60 -20.75 5.52
CA LEU A 13 -6.93 -20.44 4.13
C LEU A 13 -7.74 -19.15 4.05
N GLN A 14 -7.44 -18.35 3.03
CA GLN A 14 -8.20 -17.17 2.65
C GLN A 14 -9.16 -17.57 1.53
N VAL A 15 -10.45 -17.34 1.76
CA VAL A 15 -11.52 -17.56 0.77
C VAL A 15 -12.15 -16.22 0.44
N GLU A 16 -12.14 -15.84 -0.82
CA GLU A 16 -12.65 -14.56 -1.30
C GLU A 16 -13.49 -14.75 -2.56
N LYS A 17 -14.60 -14.01 -2.67
CA LYS A 17 -15.35 -13.92 -3.92
C LYS A 17 -14.56 -13.16 -4.97
N ASP A 18 -14.65 -13.58 -6.23
CA ASP A 18 -14.06 -12.80 -7.33
C ASP A 18 -14.77 -11.45 -7.46
N GLU A 19 -13.97 -10.40 -7.72
CA GLU A 19 -14.45 -9.02 -7.80
C GLU A 19 -15.37 -8.79 -9.01
N ASN A 20 -15.18 -9.53 -10.10
CA ASN A 20 -15.93 -9.39 -11.34
C ASN A 20 -17.04 -10.44 -11.45
N ASN A 21 -16.92 -11.56 -10.74
CA ASN A 21 -17.92 -12.63 -10.73
C ASN A 21 -18.16 -13.18 -9.31
N PRO A 22 -19.21 -12.73 -8.60
CA PRO A 22 -19.47 -13.13 -7.21
C PRO A 22 -19.91 -14.59 -7.02
N ASP A 23 -20.15 -15.32 -8.12
CA ASP A 23 -20.44 -16.76 -8.12
C ASP A 23 -19.17 -17.62 -8.05
N ILE A 24 -18.01 -17.01 -8.31
CA ILE A 24 -16.70 -17.64 -8.20
C ILE A 24 -16.07 -17.25 -6.86
N SER A 25 -15.54 -18.24 -6.16
CA SER A 25 -14.71 -18.05 -4.97
C SER A 25 -13.31 -18.59 -5.21
N THR A 26 -12.30 -17.87 -4.72
CA THR A 26 -10.90 -18.25 -4.79
C THR A 26 -10.40 -18.70 -3.42
N VAL A 27 -9.57 -19.73 -3.39
CA VAL A 27 -8.91 -20.24 -2.18
C VAL A 27 -7.42 -20.02 -2.31
N LYS A 28 -6.83 -19.37 -1.31
CA LYS A 28 -5.39 -19.12 -1.21
C LYS A 28 -4.89 -19.44 0.18
N THR A 29 -3.64 -19.84 0.29
CA THR A 29 -3.00 -20.01 1.59
C THR A 29 -2.75 -18.66 2.25
N ALA A 30 -3.29 -18.47 3.47
CA ALA A 30 -2.94 -17.33 4.31
C ALA A 30 -1.78 -17.66 5.26
N HIS A 31 -1.76 -18.88 5.80
CA HIS A 31 -0.66 -19.45 6.57
C HIS A 31 -0.71 -20.98 6.46
N ILE A 32 0.42 -21.64 6.22
CA ILE A 32 0.52 -23.10 6.28
C ILE A 32 1.88 -23.48 6.86
N ARG A 33 1.90 -24.46 7.76
CA ARG A 33 3.16 -24.98 8.34
C ARG A 33 3.67 -26.23 7.62
N ALA A 34 2.78 -26.94 6.94
CA ALA A 34 3.07 -28.12 6.14
C ALA A 34 3.30 -27.74 4.66
N VAL A 35 3.13 -28.70 3.75
CA VAL A 35 3.29 -28.51 2.30
C VAL A 35 2.22 -27.56 1.78
N ASP A 36 2.64 -26.50 1.09
CA ASP A 36 1.76 -25.52 0.44
C ASP A 36 1.12 -26.09 -0.83
N PHE A 37 0.06 -25.45 -1.34
CA PHE A 37 -0.66 -25.86 -2.56
C PHE A 37 -0.90 -24.68 -3.49
N GLU A 38 -1.08 -24.98 -4.78
CA GLU A 38 -1.41 -23.94 -5.77
C GLU A 38 -2.82 -23.39 -5.53
N PRO A 39 -3.02 -22.06 -5.55
CA PRO A 39 -4.35 -21.47 -5.47
C PRO A 39 -5.33 -22.09 -6.47
N PHE A 40 -6.56 -22.31 -6.02
CA PHE A 40 -7.63 -22.85 -6.87
C PHE A 40 -8.94 -22.09 -6.66
N ALA A 41 -9.79 -22.12 -7.67
CA ALA A 41 -11.08 -21.45 -7.66
C ALA A 41 -12.20 -22.49 -7.73
N PHE A 42 -13.32 -22.18 -7.11
CA PHE A 42 -14.51 -23.02 -7.14
C PHE A 42 -15.77 -22.16 -7.24
N ARG A 43 -16.86 -22.78 -7.65
CA ARG A 43 -18.21 -22.21 -7.62
C ARG A 43 -19.14 -23.12 -6.83
N ILE A 44 -20.27 -22.60 -6.37
CA ILE A 44 -21.34 -23.40 -5.79
C ILE A 44 -22.32 -23.76 -6.90
N ASN A 45 -22.59 -25.05 -7.09
CA ASN A 45 -23.52 -25.54 -8.11
C ASN A 45 -24.99 -25.51 -7.61
N GLU A 46 -25.92 -25.95 -8.45
CA GLU A 46 -27.36 -25.97 -8.12
C GLU A 46 -27.70 -26.90 -6.95
N GLU A 47 -26.85 -27.89 -6.66
CA GLU A 47 -26.96 -28.82 -5.54
C GLU A 47 -26.31 -28.26 -4.25
N ALA A 48 -25.89 -26.99 -4.27
CA ALA A 48 -25.17 -26.30 -3.20
C ALA A 48 -23.79 -26.92 -2.86
N LEU A 49 -23.19 -27.64 -3.81
CA LEU A 49 -21.87 -28.26 -3.66
C LEU A 49 -20.78 -27.43 -4.34
N PRO A 50 -19.54 -27.42 -3.80
CA PRO A 50 -18.41 -26.78 -4.44
C PRO A 50 -17.91 -27.60 -5.64
N GLU A 51 -17.80 -26.95 -6.79
CA GLU A 51 -17.18 -27.48 -8.01
C GLU A 51 -15.90 -26.72 -8.34
N LEU A 52 -14.80 -27.44 -8.55
CA LEU A 52 -13.54 -26.86 -9.00
C LEU A 52 -13.74 -26.18 -10.36
N LEU A 53 -13.21 -24.97 -10.51
CA LEU A 53 -13.25 -24.23 -11.76
C LEU A 53 -11.89 -24.34 -12.46
N ASP A 54 -11.78 -25.27 -13.39
CA ASP A 54 -10.59 -25.45 -14.22
C ASP A 54 -10.40 -24.26 -15.16
N GLY A 55 -9.15 -23.81 -15.30
CA GLY A 55 -8.78 -22.70 -16.18
C GLY A 55 -9.08 -21.30 -15.64
N TYR A 56 -9.54 -21.17 -14.39
CA TYR A 56 -9.62 -19.86 -13.73
C TYR A 56 -8.24 -19.22 -13.67
N ARG A 57 -8.09 -18.08 -14.35
CA ARG A 57 -6.85 -17.32 -14.32
C ARG A 57 -6.85 -16.44 -13.09
N PHE A 58 -6.12 -16.87 -12.08
CA PHE A 58 -5.69 -15.96 -11.04
C PHE A 58 -5.01 -14.76 -11.70
N LYS A 59 -5.46 -13.55 -11.38
CA LYS A 59 -4.61 -12.37 -11.56
C LYS A 59 -3.33 -12.71 -10.81
N GLU A 60 -2.23 -12.96 -11.52
CA GLU A 60 -0.94 -13.15 -10.88
C GLU A 60 -0.78 -11.96 -9.92
N LYS A 61 -0.73 -12.23 -8.62
CA LYS A 61 -0.03 -11.29 -7.75
C LYS A 61 1.38 -11.36 -8.28
N GLU A 62 1.82 -10.34 -9.01
CA GLU A 62 3.14 -10.26 -9.63
C GLU A 62 4.15 -11.02 -8.75
N PRO A 63 4.72 -12.14 -9.25
CA PRO A 63 5.66 -12.95 -8.48
C PRO A 63 6.85 -12.06 -8.12
N GLY A 64 6.85 -11.55 -6.89
CA GLY A 64 7.70 -10.42 -6.49
C GLY A 64 7.11 -9.52 -5.42
N LYS A 65 5.78 -9.51 -5.21
CA LYS A 65 5.13 -8.83 -4.06
C LYS A 65 5.16 -9.67 -2.77
N GLY A 66 6.31 -10.23 -2.40
CA GLY A 66 6.72 -10.00 -1.02
C GLY A 66 6.80 -8.49 -0.88
N ARG A 67 6.11 -7.86 0.08
CA ARG A 67 6.06 -6.38 0.21
C ARG A 67 7.48 -5.81 0.05
N ARG A 68 7.86 -5.39 -1.16
CA ARG A 68 9.12 -4.70 -1.37
C ARG A 68 9.05 -3.49 -0.45
N LYS A 69 10.10 -3.29 0.34
CA LYS A 69 10.17 -2.15 1.26
C LYS A 69 9.90 -0.90 0.42
N PHE A 70 8.92 -0.11 0.88
CA PHE A 70 8.59 1.17 0.25
C PHE A 70 9.86 1.99 0.08
N ASP A 71 10.11 2.42 -1.15
CA ASP A 71 11.25 3.22 -1.55
C ASP A 71 10.73 4.53 -2.15
N PRO A 72 10.73 5.64 -1.40
CA PRO A 72 10.17 6.90 -1.89
C PRO A 72 10.89 7.45 -3.13
N TYR A 73 12.12 6.97 -3.44
CA TYR A 73 12.85 7.37 -4.65
C TYR A 73 12.37 6.65 -5.93
N LYS A 74 11.52 5.61 -5.78
CA LYS A 74 11.08 4.77 -6.90
C LYS A 74 9.58 4.58 -6.95
N ASP A 75 8.94 4.60 -5.79
CA ASP A 75 7.51 4.31 -5.63
C ASP A 75 6.63 5.56 -5.74
N ILE A 76 7.22 6.75 -5.83
CA ILE A 76 6.51 8.02 -6.00
C ILE A 76 7.16 8.79 -7.15
N THR A 77 6.36 9.23 -8.10
CA THR A 77 6.84 10.02 -9.24
C THR A 77 7.09 11.48 -8.86
N GLU A 78 7.96 12.17 -9.60
CA GLU A 78 8.14 13.62 -9.46
C GLU A 78 6.82 14.39 -9.52
N GLN A 79 5.93 14.02 -10.46
CA GLN A 79 4.64 14.68 -10.62
C GLN A 79 3.75 14.55 -9.39
N GLN A 80 3.73 13.35 -8.76
CA GLN A 80 3.01 13.14 -7.52
C GLN A 80 3.58 13.99 -6.38
N HIS A 81 4.92 14.12 -6.29
CA HIS A 81 5.54 15.02 -5.33
C HIS A 81 5.12 16.48 -5.55
N ARG A 82 5.13 16.96 -6.80
CA ARG A 82 4.72 18.35 -7.13
C ARG A 82 3.28 18.62 -6.72
N ILE A 83 2.33 17.81 -7.17
CA ILE A 83 0.91 18.00 -6.87
C ILE A 83 0.66 17.95 -5.36
N ALA A 84 1.20 16.96 -4.66
CA ALA A 84 0.95 16.80 -3.24
C ALA A 84 1.61 17.91 -2.39
N LEU A 85 2.81 18.35 -2.76
CA LEU A 85 3.48 19.44 -2.05
C LEU A 85 2.83 20.80 -2.35
N GLU A 86 2.39 21.05 -3.58
CA GLU A 86 1.60 22.25 -3.90
C GLU A 86 0.32 22.27 -3.07
N ALA A 87 -0.44 21.17 -3.06
CA ALA A 87 -1.66 21.06 -2.25
C ALA A 87 -1.37 21.27 -0.75
N ALA A 88 -0.29 20.68 -0.24
CA ALA A 88 0.11 20.81 1.16
C ALA A 88 0.44 22.26 1.52
N PHE A 89 1.20 22.96 0.69
CA PHE A 89 1.72 24.29 1.02
C PHE A 89 0.88 25.46 0.50
N THR A 90 -0.23 25.19 -0.21
CA THR A 90 -1.14 26.23 -0.73
C THR A 90 -1.83 27.01 0.39
N LEU A 91 -2.30 26.34 1.44
CA LEU A 91 -3.04 26.99 2.53
C LEU A 91 -2.13 27.49 3.66
N LYS A 92 -0.95 26.90 3.81
CA LYS A 92 0.02 27.26 4.83
C LYS A 92 1.43 27.02 4.31
N ASN A 93 2.27 28.03 4.43
CA ASN A 93 3.61 28.04 3.85
C ASN A 93 4.69 27.36 4.72
N GLU A 94 4.40 27.06 5.99
CA GLU A 94 5.37 26.45 6.90
C GLU A 94 4.74 25.50 7.93
N TYR A 95 5.44 24.40 8.23
CA TYR A 95 4.96 23.36 9.13
C TYR A 95 6.02 22.92 10.14
N GLY A 96 5.60 22.59 11.36
CA GLY A 96 6.42 21.76 12.26
C GLY A 96 6.37 20.28 11.84
N TYR A 97 7.31 19.45 12.31
CA TYR A 97 7.41 18.04 11.85
C TYR A 97 6.11 17.23 11.98
N LYS A 98 5.45 17.29 13.14
CA LYS A 98 4.22 16.51 13.39
C LYS A 98 3.07 16.94 12.48
N GLU A 99 2.93 18.25 12.28
CA GLU A 99 1.90 18.84 11.43
C GLU A 99 2.16 18.52 9.96
N LEU A 100 3.42 18.69 9.51
CA LEU A 100 3.86 18.30 8.17
C LEU A 100 3.55 16.83 7.89
N ALA A 101 3.88 15.93 8.82
CA ALA A 101 3.59 14.51 8.67
C ALA A 101 2.09 14.21 8.58
N GLY A 102 1.22 15.02 9.19
CA GLY A 102 -0.23 14.91 9.02
C GLY A 102 -0.65 15.31 7.61
N VAL A 103 -0.30 16.54 7.21
CA VAL A 103 -0.67 17.10 5.90
C VAL A 103 -0.13 16.29 4.74
N LEU A 104 1.11 15.77 4.83
CA LEU A 104 1.68 14.90 3.79
C LEU A 104 0.89 13.60 3.64
N ARG A 105 0.35 13.00 4.71
CA ARG A 105 -0.48 11.79 4.57
C ARG A 105 -1.76 12.08 3.82
N GLU A 106 -2.39 13.21 4.11
CA GLU A 106 -3.65 13.62 3.48
C GLU A 106 -3.43 13.96 2.00
N THR A 107 -2.44 14.79 1.70
CA THR A 107 -2.17 15.28 0.33
C THR A 107 -1.54 14.24 -0.59
N TYR A 108 -0.74 13.31 -0.08
CA TYR A 108 -0.26 12.20 -0.90
C TYR A 108 -1.35 11.15 -1.16
N ALA A 109 -2.33 11.01 -0.26
CA ALA A 109 -3.45 10.12 -0.48
C ALA A 109 -4.35 10.58 -1.64
N THR A 110 -4.42 11.89 -1.93
CA THR A 110 -5.19 12.41 -3.09
C THR A 110 -4.54 12.08 -4.44
N VAL A 111 -3.27 11.66 -4.45
CA VAL A 111 -2.54 11.21 -5.64
C VAL A 111 -2.19 9.71 -5.55
N ASP A 112 -3.05 8.95 -4.86
CA ASP A 112 -2.99 7.49 -4.69
C ASP A 112 -1.74 6.95 -3.95
N VAL A 113 -1.06 7.79 -3.16
CA VAL A 113 0.10 7.40 -2.36
C VAL A 113 -0.27 7.29 -0.87
N ILE A 114 -0.49 6.06 -0.39
CA ILE A 114 -0.85 5.79 1.00
C ILE A 114 0.41 5.71 1.89
N LEU A 115 0.56 6.70 2.78
CA LEU A 115 1.68 6.85 3.69
C LEU A 115 1.35 6.38 5.12
N GLY A 116 1.82 5.18 5.48
CA GLY A 116 1.85 4.71 6.87
C GLY A 116 2.89 5.45 7.74
N GLY A 117 2.94 5.13 9.04
CA GLY A 117 3.83 5.79 10.01
C GLY A 117 5.32 5.82 9.62
N ASN A 118 5.90 4.69 9.26
CA ASN A 118 7.30 4.64 8.84
C ASN A 118 7.53 5.28 7.45
N ARG A 119 6.55 5.14 6.54
CA ARG A 119 6.64 5.66 5.17
C ARG A 119 6.68 7.18 5.11
N VAL A 120 5.93 7.87 5.97
CA VAL A 120 5.96 9.35 5.99
C VAL A 120 7.32 9.87 6.48
N THR A 121 7.97 9.17 7.41
CA THR A 121 9.32 9.53 7.88
C THR A 121 10.35 9.35 6.77
N ASP A 122 10.29 8.23 6.06
CA ASP A 122 11.15 7.97 4.89
C ASP A 122 10.92 9.02 3.79
N LEU A 123 9.66 9.38 3.53
CA LEU A 123 9.30 10.42 2.58
C LEU A 123 9.87 11.78 2.98
N ILE A 124 9.65 12.25 4.22
CA ILE A 124 10.19 13.54 4.70
C ILE A 124 11.72 13.57 4.53
N THR A 125 12.39 12.45 4.80
CA THR A 125 13.84 12.33 4.59
C THR A 125 14.22 12.53 3.13
N LEU A 126 13.53 11.86 2.19
CA LEU A 126 13.74 12.07 0.76
C LEU A 126 13.50 13.53 0.35
N LEU A 127 12.37 14.12 0.77
CA LEU A 127 11.99 15.48 0.39
C LEU A 127 13.06 16.50 0.83
N LYS A 128 13.67 16.31 2.00
CA LYS A 128 14.82 17.11 2.46
C LYS A 128 16.06 16.88 1.58
N ASN A 129 16.39 15.62 1.30
CA ASN A 129 17.58 15.26 0.51
C ASN A 129 17.50 15.81 -0.91
N LYS A 130 16.31 15.76 -1.53
CA LYS A 130 16.03 16.33 -2.85
C LYS A 130 15.77 17.84 -2.83
N ARG A 131 15.90 18.49 -1.66
CA ARG A 131 15.65 19.93 -1.45
C ARG A 131 14.28 20.40 -1.93
N MET A 132 13.28 19.50 -1.92
CA MET A 132 11.88 19.87 -2.16
C MET A 132 11.29 20.59 -0.95
N ILE A 133 11.76 20.23 0.24
CA ILE A 133 11.49 20.98 1.47
C ILE A 133 12.80 21.39 2.12
N VAL A 134 12.82 22.56 2.76
CA VAL A 134 13.98 23.09 3.47
C VAL A 134 13.62 23.47 4.91
N GLN A 135 14.63 23.51 5.78
CA GLN A 135 14.48 23.85 7.19
C GLN A 135 15.47 24.97 7.53
N GLU A 136 15.16 26.20 7.11
CA GLU A 136 16.10 27.33 7.17
C GLU A 136 16.31 27.84 8.61
N ASN A 137 15.24 27.91 9.41
CA ASN A 137 15.28 28.46 10.79
C ASN A 137 15.27 27.38 11.87
N GLY A 138 15.68 26.14 11.53
CA GLY A 138 15.83 25.02 12.48
C GLY A 138 14.52 24.47 13.08
N ARG A 139 13.36 25.11 12.90
CA ARG A 139 12.09 24.68 13.54
C ARG A 139 10.97 24.29 12.58
N LYS A 140 10.93 24.88 11.38
CA LYS A 140 9.82 24.70 10.44
C LYS A 140 10.31 24.34 9.06
N TYR A 141 9.48 23.60 8.34
CA TYR A 141 9.70 23.14 6.98
C TYR A 141 8.93 24.03 6.01
N THR A 142 9.60 24.48 4.94
CA THR A 142 9.02 25.24 3.84
C THR A 142 9.20 24.49 2.53
N PHE A 143 8.29 24.68 1.57
CA PHE A 143 8.35 24.07 0.25
C PHE A 143 9.22 24.91 -0.70
N LYS A 144 10.05 24.24 -1.50
CA LYS A 144 10.89 24.83 -2.53
C LYS A 144 10.50 24.23 -3.88
N PRO A 145 9.72 24.95 -4.72
CA PRO A 145 9.16 24.41 -5.97
C PRO A 145 10.22 24.16 -7.07
N ASP A 146 11.35 24.87 -7.01
CA ASP A 146 12.46 24.79 -7.98
C ASP A 146 13.38 23.57 -7.74
N PHE A 147 12.79 22.43 -7.40
CA PHE A 147 13.54 21.19 -7.16
C PHE A 147 13.69 20.35 -8.43
N HIS A 148 14.74 19.52 -8.46
CA HIS A 148 14.98 18.51 -9.49
C HIS A 148 14.92 17.11 -8.88
N TYR A 149 14.17 16.20 -9.51
CA TYR A 149 13.97 14.83 -9.05
C TYR A 149 15.08 13.88 -9.49
#